data_AF-A0A920QX23-F1
#
_entry.id   AF-A0A920QX23-F1
#
_cell.length_a   1.000
_cell.length_b   1.000
_cell.length_c   1.000
_cell.angle_alpha   90.00
_cell.angle_beta   90.00
_cell.angle_gamma   90.00
#
_symmetry.space_group_name_H-M   'P 1'
#
loop_
_entity.id
_entity.type
_entity.pdbx_description
1 polymer ?
#
loop_
_entity_poly.entity_id
_entity_poly.type
_entity_poly.pdbx_seq_one_letter_code
_entity_poly.pdbx_strand_id
1 'polypeptide(L)' 'MDSGNVAWMLTASALVLLMTPGLAFFYGGLTRAKNVINTIMYSFISMCVVSIVWVFGVIACIWYR' A
#
# COMPACT_ATOMS: atom_id res chain seq x y z
N MET A 1 -20.41 3.68 19.20
CA MET A 1 -19.09 3.57 18.54
C MET A 1 -18.06 3.48 19.64
N ASP A 2 -17.45 2.31 19.83
CA ASP A 2 -16.36 2.16 20.80
C ASP A 2 -15.11 2.87 20.27
N SER A 3 -14.78 4.01 20.87
CA SER A 3 -13.65 4.86 20.48
C SER A 3 -12.31 4.10 20.50
N GLY A 4 -12.14 3.15 21.43
CA GLY A 4 -10.98 2.27 21.49
C GLY A 4 -10.84 1.34 20.29
N ASN A 5 -11.95 0.76 19.81
CA ASN A 5 -11.94 -0.12 18.64
C ASN A 5 -11.63 0.65 17.36
N VAL A 6 -12.16 1.87 17.24
CA VAL A 6 -11.88 2.76 16.09
C VAL A 6 -10.41 3.19 16.10
N ALA A 7 -9.86 3.59 17.25
CA ALA A 7 -8.45 3.97 17.38
C ALA A 7 -7.51 2.80 17.02
N TRP A 8 -7.84 1.58 17.47
CA TRP A 8 -7.05 0.40 17.15
C TRP A 8 -7.12 0.05 15.65
N MET A 9 -8.31 0.07 15.06
CA MET A 9 -8.51 -0.19 13.63
C MET A 9 -7.77 0.81 12.73
N LEU A 10 -7.79 2.10 13.09
CA LEU A 10 -7.07 3.14 12.36
C LEU A 10 -5.55 2.95 12.47
N THR A 11 -5.06 2.62 13.66
CA THR A 11 -3.63 2.37 13.90
C THR A 11 -3.16 1.13 13.14
N ALA A 12 -3.92 0.04 13.20
CA ALA A 12 -3.64 -1.19 12.45
C ALA A 12 -3.63 -0.94 10.94
N SER A 13 -4.57 -0.16 10.42
CA SER A 13 -4.63 0.19 9.00
C SER A 13 -3.43 1.04 8.56
N ALA A 14 -2.98 1.99 9.40
CA ALA A 14 -1.79 2.79 9.14
C ALA A 14 -0.51 1.94 9.11
N LEU A 15 -0.39 0.93 9.98
CA LEU A 15 0.73 -0.01 9.99
C LEU A 15 0.78 -0.85 8.70
N VAL A 16 -0.36 -1.33 8.22
CA VAL A 16 -0.46 -2.07 6.96
C VAL A 16 -0.08 -1.18 5.77
N LEU A 17 -0.54 0.07 5.75
CA LEU A 17 -0.18 1.04 4.70
C LEU A 17 1.34 1.27 4.62
N LEU A 18 2.04 1.23 5.75
CA LEU A 18 3.49 1.43 5.82
C LEU A 18 4.31 0.23 5.31
N MET A 19 3.72 -0.97 5.15
CA MET A 19 4.45 -2.14 4.63
C MET A 19 4.82 -1.98 3.14
N THR A 20 3.95 -1.37 2.33
CA THR A 20 4.18 -1.22 0.88
C THR A 20 5.39 -0.35 0.53
N PRO A 21 5.63 0.82 1.15
CA PRO A 21 6.90 1.54 1.03
C PRO A 21 8.05 0.86 1.78
N GLY A 22 7.78 0.14 2.89
CA GLY A 22 8.80 -0.63 3.61
C GLY A 22 9.49 -1.68 2.73
N LEU A 23 8.72 -2.38 1.89
CA LEU A 23 9.25 -3.30 0.89
C LEU A 23 10.03 -2.56 -0.21
N ALA A 24 9.59 -1.37 -0.62
CA ALA A 24 10.30 -0.56 -1.62
C ALA A 24 11.73 -0.19 -1.18
N PHE A 25 11.89 0.19 0.09
CA PHE A 25 13.21 0.48 0.65
C PHE A 25 14.04 -0.79 0.83
N PHE A 26 13.43 -1.90 1.25
CA PHE A 26 14.11 -3.18 1.39
C PHE A 26 14.62 -3.73 0.05
N TYR A 27 13.76 -3.78 -0.97
CA TYR A 27 14.14 -4.19 -2.32
C TYR A 27 15.03 -3.17 -3.02
N GLY A 28 14.85 -1.87 -2.73
CA GLY A 28 15.76 -0.81 -3.17
C GLY A 28 17.19 -1.04 -2.66
N GLY A 29 17.37 -1.34 -1.37
CA GLY A 29 18.68 -1.57 -0.75
C GLY A 29 19.43 -2.82 -1.24
N LEU A 30 18.73 -3.80 -1.82
CA LEU A 30 19.31 -5.00 -2.42
C LEU A 30 19.71 -4.81 -3.90
N THR A 31 19.30 -3.71 -4.53
CA THR A 31 19.63 -3.40 -5.93
C THR A 31 20.88 -2.52 -6.06
N ARG A 32 21.56 -2.59 -7.20
CA ARG A 32 22.73 -1.72 -7.48
C ARG A 32 22.35 -0.25 -7.30
N ALA A 33 23.22 0.53 -6.64
CA ALA A 33 23.02 1.95 -6.32
C ALA A 33 22.47 2.79 -7.49
N LYS A 34 22.92 2.52 -8.72
CA LYS A 34 22.45 3.19 -9.95
C LYS A 34 20.96 2.99 -10.30
N ASN A 35 20.32 1.95 -9.76
CA ASN A 35 18.92 1.59 -10.06
C ASN A 35 17.98 1.78 -8.85
N VAL A 36 18.49 2.15 -7.68
CA VAL A 36 17.70 2.27 -6.43
C VAL A 36 16.54 3.25 -6.58
N ILE A 37 16.79 4.41 -7.19
CA ILE A 37 15.77 5.44 -7.44
C ILE A 37 14.63 4.88 -8.31
N ASN A 38 14.99 4.08 -9.33
CA ASN A 38 14.02 3.48 -10.23
C ASN A 38 13.16 2.43 -9.51
N THR A 39 13.78 1.60 -8.67
CA THR A 39 13.08 0.59 -7.85
C THR A 39 12.09 1.23 -6.88
N ILE A 40 12.47 2.34 -6.22
CA ILE A 40 11.59 3.07 -5.30
C ILE A 40 10.43 3.74 -6.06
N MET A 41 10.70 4.35 -7.23
CA MET A 41 9.66 4.98 -8.05
C MET A 41 8.61 3.97 -8.54
N TYR A 42 9.03 2.76 -8.96
CA TYR A 42 8.08 1.72 -9.37
C TYR A 42 7.17 1.27 -8.21
N SER A 43 7.68 1.18 -6.98
CA SER A 43 6.84 0.87 -5.81
C SER A 43 5.89 1.99 -5.43
N PHE A 44 6.25 3.26 -5.68
CA PHE A 44 5.35 4.38 -5.45
C PHE A 44 4.20 4.41 -6.46
N ILE A 45 4.51 4.11 -7.73
CA ILE A 45 3.52 3.99 -8.79
C ILE A 45 2.61 2.77 -8.54
N SER A 46 3.16 1.64 -8.08
CA SER A 46 2.34 0.46 -7.77
C SER A 46 1.35 0.72 -6.63
N MET A 47 1.71 1.51 -5.61
CA MET A 47 0.76 1.95 -4.58
C MET A 47 -0.43 2.72 -5.16
N CYS A 48 -0.18 3.63 -6.10
CA CYS A 48 -1.25 4.39 -6.75
C CYS A 48 -2.14 3.49 -7.63
N VAL A 49 -1.57 2.52 -8.33
CA VAL A 49 -2.35 1.61 -9.19
C VAL A 49 -3.19 0.65 -8.34
N VAL A 50 -2.61 0.06 -7.28
CA VAL A 50 -3.31 -0.89 -6.42
C VAL A 50 -4.48 -0.22 -5.68
N SER A 51 -4.34 1.02 -5.23
CA SER A 51 -5.45 1.75 -4.59
C SER A 51 -6.62 1.97 -5.55
N ILE A 52 -6.34 2.32 -6.81
CA ILE A 52 -7.36 2.48 -7.85
C ILE A 52 -8.05 1.15 -8.15
N VAL A 53 -7.27 0.09 -8.42
CA VAL A 53 -7.80 -1.26 -8.72
C VAL A 53 -8.63 -1.78 -7.55
N TRP A 54 -8.22 -1.54 -6.30
CA TRP A 54 -8.98 -1.96 -5.12
C TRP A 54 -10.35 -1.29 -5.05
N VAL A 55 -10.42 0.03 -5.27
CA VAL A 55 -11.70 0.77 -5.27
C VAL A 55 -12.62 0.23 -6.37
N PHE A 56 -12.12 0.07 -7.59
CA PHE A 56 -12.93 -0.48 -8.69
C PHE A 56 -13.32 -1.93 -8.47
N GLY A 57 -12.43 -2.77 -7.93
CA GLY A 57 -12.70 -4.17 -7.63
C GLY A 57 -13.75 -4.33 -6.52
N VAL A 58 -13.69 -3.51 -5.47
CA VAL A 58 -14.71 -3.52 -4.42
C VAL A 58 -16.05 -3.01 -4.95
N ILE A 59 -16.05 -1.94 -5.77
CA ILE A 59 -17.26 -1.43 -6.41
C ILE A 59 -17.85 -2.52 -7.31
N ALA A 60 -17.04 -3.16 -8.15
CA ALA A 60 -17.50 -4.21 -9.05
C ALA A 60 -18.03 -5.41 -8.25
N CYS A 61 -17.31 -5.88 -7.23
CA CYS A 61 -17.75 -6.99 -6.38
C CYS A 61 -19.08 -6.71 -5.66
N ILE A 62 -19.37 -5.45 -5.32
CA ILE A 62 -20.65 -5.01 -4.75
C ILE A 62 -21.76 -4.98 -5.80
N TRP A 63 -21.46 -4.66 -7.05
CA TRP A 63 -22.44 -4.65 -8.15
C TRP A 63 -22.72 -6.03 -8.75
N TYR A 64 -21.76 -6.96 -8.68
CA TYR A 64 -21.87 -8.33 -9.20
C TYR A 64 -22.38 -9.35 -8.16
N ARG A 65 -22.81 -8.89 -6.98
CA ARG A 65 -23.48 -9.68 -5.95
C ARG A 65 -24.84 -9.07 -5.64
#